data_AF-A0A2T5LHC7-F1
#
_entry.id   AF-A0A2T5LHC7-F1
#
_cell.length_a   1.000
_cell.length_b   1.000
_cell.length_c   1.000
_cell.angle_alpha   90.00
_cell.angle_beta   90.00
_cell.angle_gamma   90.00
#
_symmetry.space_group_name_H-M   'P 1'
#
loop_
_entity.id
_entity.type
_entity.pdbx_description
1 polymer ?
#
loop_
_entity_poly.entity_id
_entity_poly.type
_entity_poly.pdbx_seq_one_letter_code
_entity_poly.pdbx_strand_id
1 'polypeptide(L)'
;MAAQSHATRSETASHGEYAVTYATSAINAGGSLVLQAGHDLTSDGAQLGAGNQLALTAGNDLTLNAVTDRRGKTDLDIDGHTVTNKSTSDETVRGTSLTGANGVTAIAGHDLTATAASISGGGGIVALSAGHDVTLNAAQENHSSSIDAKHSSGGMLSGRTTRTHDSVTDSNVIGTAINGSSVAIDAGNDVNLQATQASGERGVTVVAGRDVNLTDAHDVHTEEHDKSITKSSAYGGNAAVGQLGKQSKSNSEESISYTTAVGTSLSGGDGVLISAGRNVTALAATIASTDGAVALHAGGDVDLLSDLDTRETTTDSDRKSSGHYYGTRTVTNHDDITDTNAVGTTVSGQSGVVIDAGHDVLVVGGAIRSAAGGISVAAGNDISILAAQDTHTTDSSQSIRESGFEQVPNPHQGTRKEETKTQQVTTVGTTLDAHGPIVLASAGDQTYQAIDVHSDTGTALVSGGHIDFVTATDSSAYQRDSSKHNVAYQGQDHRGQIDTTERQSTFSGPLAIAAAGGITVGIGQKEGETQAQAIARAATANPSSGWIYALQNDPTVAWQSVDETHTQWHEHHEGLRRRGHHRRDVLHGWPSKRARSGDDGRRCL
;
A
#
# COMPACT_ATOMS: atom_id res chain seq x y z
N MET A 1 -26.05 23.34 -10.22
CA MET A 1 -26.50 22.65 -11.45
C MET A 1 -26.44 21.18 -11.16
N ALA A 2 -27.60 20.51 -11.14
CA ALA A 2 -27.68 19.11 -10.79
C ALA A 2 -27.74 18.23 -12.03
N ALA A 3 -27.05 17.09 -12.02
CA ALA A 3 -27.35 16.02 -12.95
C ALA A 3 -28.68 15.36 -12.57
N GLN A 4 -29.43 14.91 -13.58
CA GLN A 4 -30.67 14.15 -13.36
C GLN A 4 -30.40 12.67 -13.61
N SER A 5 -30.70 11.81 -12.64
CA SER A 5 -30.57 10.37 -12.83
C SER A 5 -31.78 9.80 -13.57
N HIS A 6 -31.51 8.85 -14.46
CA HIS A 6 -32.49 8.01 -15.12
C HIS A 6 -32.15 6.56 -14.81
N ALA A 7 -33.10 5.84 -14.21
CA ALA A 7 -32.95 4.43 -13.89
C ALA A 7 -33.81 3.58 -14.83
N THR A 8 -33.20 2.57 -15.45
CA THR A 8 -33.88 1.53 -16.20
C THR A 8 -33.64 0.18 -15.54
N ARG A 9 -34.64 -0.70 -15.64
CA ARG A 9 -34.53 -2.09 -15.20
C ARG A 9 -35.38 -2.95 -16.13
N SER A 10 -34.80 -4.04 -16.60
CA SER A 10 -35.44 -5.04 -17.43
C SER A 10 -35.14 -6.41 -16.86
N GLU A 11 -36.16 -7.21 -16.56
CA GLU A 11 -35.98 -8.53 -15.96
C GLU A 11 -36.88 -9.56 -16.65
N THR A 12 -36.28 -10.71 -16.90
CA THR A 12 -36.93 -11.95 -17.34
C THR A 12 -36.48 -13.08 -16.41
N ALA A 13 -37.01 -14.29 -16.60
CA ALA A 13 -36.64 -15.44 -15.78
C ALA A 13 -35.14 -15.83 -15.88
N SER A 14 -34.46 -15.47 -16.97
CA SER A 14 -33.09 -15.88 -17.26
C SER A 14 -32.12 -14.74 -17.57
N HIS A 15 -32.60 -13.49 -17.56
CA HIS A 15 -31.82 -12.32 -17.89
C HIS A 15 -32.35 -11.11 -17.12
N GLY A 16 -31.46 -10.39 -16.44
CA GLY A 16 -31.72 -9.12 -15.79
C GLY A 16 -30.72 -8.08 -16.24
N GLU A 17 -31.17 -6.86 -16.44
CA GLU A 17 -30.33 -5.71 -16.74
C GLU A 17 -30.86 -4.50 -15.96
N TYR A 18 -29.95 -3.72 -15.41
CA TYR A 18 -30.27 -2.44 -14.82
C TYR A 18 -29.23 -1.39 -15.22
N ALA A 19 -29.66 -0.15 -15.34
CA ALA A 19 -28.77 0.97 -15.51
C ALA A 19 -29.28 2.18 -14.73
N VAL A 20 -28.37 2.90 -14.10
CA VAL A 20 -28.56 4.25 -13.59
C VAL A 20 -27.61 5.13 -14.38
N THR A 21 -28.14 6.13 -15.08
CA THR A 21 -27.34 7.06 -15.87
C THR A 21 -27.71 8.48 -15.49
N TYR A 22 -26.71 9.32 -15.27
CA TYR A 22 -26.86 10.73 -14.96
C TYR A 22 -26.77 11.54 -16.26
N ALA A 23 -27.88 12.20 -16.61
CA ALA A 23 -27.91 13.22 -17.63
C ALA A 23 -27.24 14.49 -17.07
N THR A 24 -26.07 14.83 -17.61
CA THR A 24 -25.30 16.00 -17.18
C THR A 24 -25.85 17.25 -17.86
N SER A 25 -25.95 18.34 -17.09
CA SER A 25 -26.34 19.65 -17.64
C SER A 25 -25.15 20.26 -18.37
N ALA A 26 -25.39 20.97 -19.49
CA ALA A 26 -24.33 21.67 -20.22
C ALA A 26 -24.68 23.15 -20.44
N ILE A 27 -23.72 24.04 -20.15
CA ILE A 27 -23.78 25.45 -20.50
C ILE A 27 -22.57 25.77 -21.37
N ASN A 28 -22.80 26.19 -22.62
CA ASN A 28 -21.75 26.54 -23.56
C ASN A 28 -21.96 27.98 -24.06
N ALA A 29 -21.06 28.88 -23.70
CA ALA A 29 -21.03 30.25 -24.22
C ALA A 29 -20.04 30.35 -25.39
N GLY A 30 -20.44 30.99 -26.49
CA GLY A 30 -19.53 31.25 -27.62
C GLY A 30 -18.42 32.27 -27.32
N GLY A 31 -18.57 33.05 -26.25
CA GLY A 31 -17.56 33.99 -25.73
C GLY A 31 -17.18 33.61 -24.30
N SER A 32 -17.09 34.58 -23.40
CA SER A 32 -16.88 34.30 -21.98
C SER A 32 -18.16 33.81 -21.29
N LEU A 33 -18.03 32.93 -20.30
CA LEU A 33 -19.10 32.50 -19.41
C LEU A 33 -18.75 32.95 -17.98
N VAL A 34 -19.67 33.64 -17.32
CA VAL A 34 -19.54 34.04 -15.92
C VAL A 34 -20.72 33.46 -15.14
N LEU A 35 -20.43 32.75 -14.07
CA LEU A 35 -21.41 32.22 -13.11
C LEU A 35 -21.09 32.80 -11.74
N GLN A 36 -22.04 33.56 -11.18
CA GLN A 36 -21.86 34.21 -9.90
C GLN A 36 -23.03 33.86 -8.96
N ALA A 37 -22.71 33.43 -7.76
CA ALA A 37 -23.66 33.19 -6.68
C ALA A 37 -23.32 34.07 -5.48
N GLY A 38 -24.34 34.63 -4.83
CA GLY A 38 -24.14 35.44 -3.61
C GLY A 38 -23.78 34.62 -2.37
N HIS A 39 -23.96 33.30 -2.42
CA HIS A 39 -23.63 32.36 -1.35
C HIS A 39 -22.88 31.18 -1.99
N ASP A 40 -23.55 30.09 -2.36
CA ASP A 40 -22.88 28.88 -2.86
C ASP A 40 -23.12 28.65 -4.35
N LEU A 41 -22.13 28.05 -5.02
CA LEU A 41 -22.25 27.52 -6.36
C LEU A 41 -21.91 26.03 -6.34
N THR A 42 -22.92 25.18 -6.56
CA THR A 42 -22.73 23.73 -6.66
C THR A 42 -22.95 23.25 -8.09
N SER A 43 -22.11 22.34 -8.56
CA SER A 43 -22.23 21.64 -9.84
C SER A 43 -22.04 20.14 -9.64
N ASP A 44 -22.96 19.32 -10.13
CA ASP A 44 -22.92 17.86 -10.05
C ASP A 44 -22.78 17.30 -11.46
N GLY A 45 -21.56 16.88 -11.83
CA GLY A 45 -21.25 16.29 -13.14
C GLY A 45 -21.51 17.18 -14.37
N ALA A 46 -21.77 18.48 -14.20
CA ALA A 46 -22.16 19.36 -15.30
C ALA A 46 -20.97 19.75 -16.20
N GLN A 47 -21.25 20.17 -17.43
CA GLN A 47 -20.26 20.66 -18.39
C GLN A 47 -20.41 22.16 -18.60
N LEU A 48 -19.39 22.94 -18.25
CA LEU A 48 -19.38 24.40 -18.33
C LEU A 48 -18.29 24.84 -19.29
N GLY A 49 -18.69 25.34 -20.46
CA GLY A 49 -17.81 25.71 -21.56
C GLY A 49 -17.89 27.19 -21.92
N ALA A 50 -16.73 27.80 -22.17
CA ALA A 50 -16.60 29.15 -22.69
C ALA A 50 -15.64 29.18 -23.89
N GLY A 51 -16.08 29.81 -24.99
CA GLY A 51 -15.25 30.08 -26.17
C GLY A 51 -14.15 31.12 -25.92
N ASN A 52 -14.14 31.79 -24.76
CA ASN A 52 -13.05 32.62 -24.29
C ASN A 52 -12.66 32.26 -22.84
N GLN A 53 -13.14 33.00 -21.83
CA GLN A 53 -12.84 32.71 -20.43
C GLN A 53 -14.06 32.20 -19.68
N LEU A 54 -13.83 31.23 -18.79
CA LEU A 54 -14.82 30.72 -17.86
C LEU A 54 -14.52 31.24 -16.46
N ALA A 55 -15.46 31.96 -15.84
CA ALA A 55 -15.33 32.46 -14.48
C ALA A 55 -16.47 31.95 -13.60
N LEU A 56 -16.13 31.30 -12.48
CA LEU A 56 -17.05 30.89 -11.42
C LEU A 56 -16.72 31.69 -10.16
N THR A 57 -17.72 32.27 -9.52
CA THR A 57 -17.56 33.01 -8.27
C THR A 57 -18.70 32.69 -7.31
N ALA A 58 -18.35 32.15 -6.15
CA ALA A 58 -19.25 31.93 -5.03
C ALA A 58 -18.92 32.88 -3.87
N GLY A 59 -19.94 33.44 -3.22
CA GLY A 59 -19.77 34.28 -2.04
C GLY A 59 -19.23 33.51 -0.83
N ASN A 60 -19.53 32.22 -0.74
CA ASN A 60 -19.04 31.27 0.25
C ASN A 60 -18.39 30.10 -0.47
N ASP A 61 -19.16 29.04 -0.82
CA ASP A 61 -18.57 27.77 -1.23
C ASP A 61 -18.77 27.47 -2.72
N LEU A 62 -17.73 26.97 -3.36
CA LEU A 62 -17.76 26.45 -4.73
C LEU A 62 -17.55 24.93 -4.70
N THR A 63 -18.57 24.17 -5.08
CA THR A 63 -18.54 22.69 -5.05
C THR A 63 -18.71 22.11 -6.46
N LEU A 64 -17.73 21.32 -6.90
CA LEU A 64 -17.69 20.65 -8.20
C LEU A 64 -17.72 19.13 -7.99
N ASN A 65 -18.91 18.57 -7.82
CA ASN A 65 -19.12 17.15 -7.55
C ASN A 65 -19.05 16.30 -8.81
N ALA A 66 -18.78 15.01 -8.58
CA ALA A 66 -18.97 13.95 -9.54
C ALA A 66 -20.28 13.19 -9.33
N VAL A 67 -20.73 12.54 -10.39
CA VAL A 67 -21.87 11.60 -10.38
C VAL A 67 -21.45 10.28 -11.00
N THR A 68 -22.01 9.16 -10.53
CA THR A 68 -21.57 7.83 -10.94
C THR A 68 -22.67 7.12 -11.72
N ASP A 69 -22.47 6.96 -13.04
CA ASP A 69 -23.28 6.03 -13.82
C ASP A 69 -23.01 4.61 -13.35
N ARG A 70 -24.04 3.76 -13.33
CA ARG A 70 -23.90 2.34 -13.01
C ARG A 70 -24.70 1.49 -13.97
N ARG A 71 -24.12 0.40 -14.43
CA ARG A 71 -24.81 -0.59 -15.27
C ARG A 71 -24.52 -1.96 -14.71
N GLY A 72 -25.50 -2.86 -14.77
CA GLY A 72 -25.26 -4.23 -14.41
C GLY A 72 -26.17 -5.19 -15.16
N LYS A 73 -25.66 -6.41 -15.31
CA LYS A 73 -26.32 -7.46 -16.06
C LYS A 73 -26.21 -8.76 -15.28
N THR A 74 -27.25 -9.57 -15.33
CA THR A 74 -27.25 -10.93 -14.81
C THR A 74 -27.84 -11.86 -15.86
N ASP A 75 -27.14 -12.93 -16.20
CA ASP A 75 -27.59 -13.94 -17.17
C ASP A 75 -27.55 -15.34 -16.55
N LEU A 76 -28.66 -16.05 -16.61
CA LEU A 76 -28.80 -17.44 -16.21
C LEU A 76 -28.87 -18.33 -17.45
N ASP A 77 -27.88 -19.20 -17.61
CA ASP A 77 -27.81 -20.20 -18.66
C ASP A 77 -28.01 -21.61 -18.07
N ILE A 78 -28.84 -22.42 -18.73
CA ILE A 78 -29.13 -23.79 -18.33
C ILE A 78 -28.88 -24.70 -19.53
N ASP A 79 -27.79 -25.46 -19.48
CA ASP A 79 -27.44 -26.45 -20.49
C ASP A 79 -27.39 -27.85 -19.87
N GLY A 80 -28.47 -28.61 -20.05
CA GLY A 80 -28.63 -29.96 -19.54
C GLY A 80 -28.52 -30.05 -18.01
N HIS A 81 -27.35 -30.43 -17.53
CA HIS A 81 -27.05 -30.59 -16.10
C HIS A 81 -26.17 -29.47 -15.52
N THR A 82 -25.86 -28.47 -16.34
CA THR A 82 -25.09 -27.29 -15.97
C THR A 82 -26.03 -26.11 -15.81
N VAL A 83 -25.90 -25.41 -14.69
CA VAL A 83 -26.53 -24.11 -14.46
C VAL A 83 -25.39 -23.11 -14.27
N THR A 84 -25.37 -22.07 -15.10
CA THR A 84 -24.36 -21.01 -15.07
C THR A 84 -25.05 -19.68 -14.84
N ASN A 85 -24.63 -18.93 -13.82
CA ASN A 85 -25.08 -17.57 -13.55
C ASN A 85 -23.91 -16.63 -13.78
N LYS A 86 -24.07 -15.62 -14.62
CA LYS A 86 -23.07 -14.59 -14.88
C LYS A 86 -23.59 -13.26 -14.40
N SER A 87 -22.79 -12.50 -13.66
CA SER A 87 -23.16 -11.17 -13.21
C SER A 87 -22.05 -10.18 -13.55
N THR A 88 -22.41 -9.01 -14.05
CA THR A 88 -21.49 -7.89 -14.22
C THR A 88 -22.07 -6.62 -13.61
N SER A 89 -21.22 -5.75 -13.08
CA SER A 89 -21.58 -4.40 -12.64
C SER A 89 -20.42 -3.48 -12.96
N ASP A 90 -20.70 -2.41 -13.68
CA ASP A 90 -19.73 -1.41 -14.10
C ASP A 90 -20.19 -0.02 -13.63
N GLU A 91 -19.25 0.76 -13.11
CA GLU A 91 -19.47 2.15 -12.74
C GLU A 91 -18.70 3.11 -13.67
N THR A 92 -19.16 4.35 -13.77
CA THR A 92 -18.42 5.42 -14.46
C THR A 92 -18.69 6.74 -13.75
N VAL A 93 -17.68 7.24 -13.05
CA VAL A 93 -17.62 8.55 -12.40
C VAL A 93 -17.49 9.63 -13.47
N ARG A 94 -18.31 10.67 -13.33
CA ARG A 94 -18.29 11.88 -14.16
C ARG A 94 -18.25 13.10 -13.26
N GLY A 95 -17.08 13.70 -13.14
CA GLY A 95 -16.91 14.99 -12.49
C GLY A 95 -17.51 16.15 -13.27
N THR A 96 -17.66 17.29 -12.60
CA THR A 96 -17.92 18.56 -13.28
C THR A 96 -16.75 18.91 -14.21
N SER A 97 -17.06 19.29 -15.44
CA SER A 97 -16.08 19.76 -16.43
C SER A 97 -16.15 21.27 -16.60
N LEU A 98 -15.02 21.95 -16.43
CA LEU A 98 -14.83 23.38 -16.65
C LEU A 98 -13.88 23.57 -17.84
N THR A 99 -14.33 24.24 -18.89
CA THR A 99 -13.50 24.52 -20.07
C THR A 99 -13.60 25.99 -20.46
N GLY A 100 -12.46 26.68 -20.52
CA GLY A 100 -12.37 28.01 -21.12
C GLY A 100 -11.24 28.03 -22.13
N ALA A 101 -11.50 28.43 -23.38
CA ALA A 101 -10.49 28.43 -24.45
C ALA A 101 -9.25 29.29 -24.14
N ASN A 102 -9.38 30.31 -23.30
CA ASN A 102 -8.29 31.19 -22.88
C ASN A 102 -8.20 31.30 -21.35
N GLY A 103 -8.65 30.28 -20.63
CA GLY A 103 -8.47 30.18 -19.18
C GLY A 103 -9.76 29.94 -18.39
N VAL A 104 -9.56 29.45 -17.17
CA VAL A 104 -10.60 29.20 -16.18
C VAL A 104 -10.22 29.91 -14.88
N THR A 105 -11.17 30.59 -14.27
CA THR A 105 -11.03 31.18 -12.94
C THR A 105 -12.17 30.70 -12.07
N ALA A 106 -11.85 30.12 -10.92
CA ALA A 106 -12.83 29.60 -9.97
C ALA A 106 -12.50 30.18 -8.58
N ILE A 107 -13.40 30.97 -8.03
CA ILE A 107 -13.20 31.71 -6.78
C ILE A 107 -14.32 31.35 -5.79
N ALA A 108 -13.94 30.99 -4.58
CA ALA A 108 -14.82 30.80 -3.43
C ALA A 108 -14.47 31.80 -2.32
N GLY A 109 -15.47 32.37 -1.65
CA GLY A 109 -15.24 33.22 -0.49
C GLY A 109 -14.74 32.47 0.73
N HIS A 110 -15.12 31.19 0.87
CA HIS A 110 -14.63 30.27 1.90
C HIS A 110 -13.94 29.09 1.23
N ASP A 111 -14.68 28.07 0.78
CA ASP A 111 -14.09 26.79 0.37
C ASP A 111 -14.36 26.44 -1.11
N LEU A 112 -13.33 25.94 -1.79
CA LEU A 112 -13.45 25.36 -3.13
C LEU A 112 -13.21 23.85 -3.03
N THR A 113 -14.24 23.06 -3.30
CA THR A 113 -14.14 21.60 -3.34
C THR A 113 -14.41 21.08 -4.75
N ALA A 114 -13.54 20.20 -5.26
CA ALA A 114 -13.76 19.48 -6.50
C ALA A 114 -13.49 17.99 -6.32
N THR A 115 -14.35 17.14 -6.87
CA THR A 115 -14.18 15.67 -6.80
C THR A 115 -14.21 15.12 -8.22
N ALA A 116 -13.14 14.44 -8.62
CA ALA A 116 -12.96 13.87 -9.97
C ALA A 116 -13.25 14.87 -11.11
N ALA A 117 -13.06 16.18 -10.86
CA ALA A 117 -13.40 17.22 -11.81
C ALA A 117 -12.37 17.31 -12.95
N SER A 118 -12.77 17.87 -14.09
CA SER A 118 -11.88 18.14 -15.22
C SER A 118 -11.87 19.64 -15.52
N ILE A 119 -10.72 20.30 -15.35
CA ILE A 119 -10.59 21.75 -15.44
C ILE A 119 -9.53 22.11 -16.50
N SER A 120 -9.98 22.62 -17.65
CA SER A 120 -9.14 22.91 -18.81
C SER A 120 -9.15 24.39 -19.18
N GLY A 121 -7.97 25.01 -19.14
CA GLY A 121 -7.73 26.39 -19.52
C GLY A 121 -7.56 26.63 -21.03
N GLY A 122 -7.61 25.59 -21.87
CA GLY A 122 -7.63 25.72 -23.35
C GLY A 122 -6.43 26.42 -24.01
N GLY A 123 -5.36 26.70 -23.25
CA GLY A 123 -4.21 27.52 -23.66
C GLY A 123 -4.01 28.78 -22.79
N GLY A 124 -4.97 29.11 -21.93
CA GLY A 124 -4.85 30.13 -20.89
C GLY A 124 -4.53 29.57 -19.51
N ILE A 125 -4.59 30.42 -18.49
CA ILE A 125 -4.28 30.04 -17.10
C ILE A 125 -5.52 29.38 -16.46
N VAL A 126 -5.29 28.38 -15.62
CA VAL A 126 -6.29 27.91 -14.64
C VAL A 126 -5.94 28.50 -13.29
N ALA A 127 -6.87 29.25 -12.70
CA ALA A 127 -6.72 29.85 -11.38
C ALA A 127 -7.86 29.40 -10.46
N LEU A 128 -7.50 28.70 -9.38
CA LEU A 128 -8.41 28.27 -8.31
C LEU A 128 -8.05 29.06 -7.05
N SER A 129 -9.02 29.74 -6.43
CA SER A 129 -8.78 30.51 -5.22
C SER A 129 -9.92 30.35 -4.21
N ALA A 130 -9.58 30.23 -2.94
CA ALA A 130 -10.53 30.10 -1.84
C ALA A 130 -10.07 30.93 -0.62
N GLY A 131 -11.00 31.61 0.05
CA GLY A 131 -10.67 32.39 1.25
C GLY A 131 -10.22 31.56 2.44
N HIS A 132 -10.60 30.28 2.49
CA HIS A 132 -10.17 29.28 3.46
C HIS A 132 -9.46 28.14 2.73
N ASP A 133 -10.17 27.11 2.27
CA ASP A 133 -9.55 25.87 1.80
C ASP A 133 -9.81 25.57 0.32
N VAL A 134 -8.81 25.03 -0.38
CA VAL A 134 -9.00 24.38 -1.69
C VAL A 134 -8.79 22.88 -1.52
N THR A 135 -9.81 22.07 -1.83
CA THR A 135 -9.77 20.61 -1.70
C THR A 135 -10.11 19.94 -3.03
N LEU A 136 -9.16 19.22 -3.61
CA LEU A 136 -9.33 18.49 -4.86
C LEU A 136 -9.22 16.98 -4.58
N ASN A 137 -10.37 16.31 -4.57
CA ASN A 137 -10.50 14.91 -4.21
C ASN A 137 -10.50 14.01 -5.45
N ALA A 138 -10.18 12.75 -5.20
CA ALA A 138 -10.51 11.65 -6.08
C ALA A 138 -11.90 11.07 -5.76
N ALA A 139 -12.48 10.37 -6.74
CA ALA A 139 -13.59 9.46 -6.53
C ALA A 139 -13.15 8.03 -6.89
N GLN A 140 -13.99 7.05 -6.59
CA GLN A 140 -13.74 5.64 -6.90
C GLN A 140 -14.76 5.11 -7.91
N GLU A 141 -14.29 4.41 -8.95
CA GLU A 141 -15.10 3.63 -9.88
C GLU A 141 -14.98 2.14 -9.56
N ASN A 142 -16.11 1.43 -9.39
CA ASN A 142 -16.10 -0.01 -9.13
C ASN A 142 -16.61 -0.82 -10.32
N HIS A 143 -15.88 -1.86 -10.67
CA HIS A 143 -16.21 -2.83 -11.69
C HIS A 143 -16.18 -4.23 -11.09
N SER A 144 -17.12 -5.08 -11.48
CA SER A 144 -17.13 -6.47 -11.04
C SER A 144 -17.71 -7.37 -12.10
N SER A 145 -17.15 -8.56 -12.23
CA SER A 145 -17.65 -9.64 -13.08
C SER A 145 -17.52 -10.95 -12.33
N SER A 146 -18.60 -11.71 -12.25
CA SER A 146 -18.60 -13.02 -11.61
C SER A 146 -19.33 -14.08 -12.42
N ILE A 147 -18.87 -15.32 -12.30
CA ILE A 147 -19.44 -16.50 -12.93
C ILE A 147 -19.56 -17.60 -11.89
N ASP A 148 -20.81 -17.94 -11.55
CA ASP A 148 -21.14 -19.14 -10.80
C ASP A 148 -21.52 -20.26 -11.76
N ALA A 149 -20.90 -21.43 -11.65
CA ALA A 149 -21.34 -22.60 -12.40
C ALA A 149 -21.58 -23.78 -11.48
N LYS A 150 -22.69 -24.48 -11.69
CA LYS A 150 -23.04 -25.72 -10.99
C LYS A 150 -23.33 -26.81 -12.01
N HIS A 151 -22.52 -27.86 -12.00
CA HIS A 151 -22.75 -29.06 -12.79
C HIS A 151 -23.03 -30.27 -11.89
N SER A 152 -24.11 -30.99 -12.17
CA SER A 152 -24.50 -32.18 -11.42
C SER A 152 -24.64 -33.40 -12.33
N SER A 153 -23.80 -34.43 -12.16
CA SER A 153 -23.92 -35.69 -12.88
C SER A 153 -24.12 -36.88 -11.94
N GLY A 154 -24.90 -37.88 -12.36
CA GLY A 154 -25.15 -39.06 -11.53
C GLY A 154 -26.33 -39.91 -12.00
N GLY A 155 -26.40 -41.13 -11.47
CA GLY A 155 -27.49 -42.08 -11.69
C GLY A 155 -27.95 -42.70 -10.37
N MET A 156 -28.71 -43.81 -10.42
CA MET A 156 -29.41 -44.40 -9.26
C MET A 156 -28.51 -44.74 -8.04
N LEU A 157 -27.19 -44.91 -8.22
CA LEU A 157 -26.28 -45.41 -7.19
C LEU A 157 -25.11 -44.48 -6.84
N SER A 158 -24.86 -43.41 -7.62
CA SER A 158 -23.74 -42.49 -7.40
C SER A 158 -23.97 -41.12 -8.02
N GLY A 159 -23.51 -40.06 -7.36
CA GLY A 159 -23.62 -38.69 -7.83
C GLY A 159 -22.34 -37.87 -7.63
N ARG A 160 -22.17 -36.86 -8.47
CA ARG A 160 -21.10 -35.87 -8.42
C ARG A 160 -21.70 -34.49 -8.68
N THR A 161 -21.44 -33.55 -7.77
CA THR A 161 -21.74 -32.12 -7.99
C THR A 161 -20.44 -31.34 -7.94
N THR A 162 -20.21 -30.52 -8.96
CA THR A 162 -19.12 -29.55 -9.04
C THR A 162 -19.75 -28.16 -9.01
N ARG A 163 -19.28 -27.28 -8.12
CA ARG A 163 -19.60 -25.85 -8.14
C ARG A 163 -18.31 -25.06 -8.32
N THR A 164 -18.35 -24.00 -9.11
CA THR A 164 -17.27 -23.02 -9.26
C THR A 164 -17.83 -21.62 -9.06
N HIS A 165 -17.02 -20.75 -8.47
CA HIS A 165 -17.24 -19.32 -8.41
C HIS A 165 -15.95 -18.66 -8.90
N ASP A 166 -16.03 -17.89 -9.97
CA ASP A 166 -14.91 -17.09 -10.45
C ASP A 166 -15.36 -15.63 -10.43
N SER A 167 -14.62 -14.75 -9.77
CA SER A 167 -14.94 -13.33 -9.70
C SER A 167 -13.71 -12.45 -9.91
N VAL A 168 -13.93 -11.29 -10.51
CA VAL A 168 -12.94 -10.22 -10.63
C VAL A 168 -13.62 -8.93 -10.22
N THR A 169 -12.94 -8.12 -9.41
CA THR A 169 -13.38 -6.79 -9.02
C THR A 169 -12.24 -5.79 -9.17
N ASP A 170 -12.53 -4.64 -9.78
CA ASP A 170 -11.62 -3.52 -9.91
C ASP A 170 -12.22 -2.29 -9.25
N SER A 171 -11.42 -1.55 -8.50
CA SER A 171 -11.78 -0.30 -7.86
C SER A 171 -10.72 0.73 -8.27
N ASN A 172 -11.08 1.66 -9.16
CA ASN A 172 -10.12 2.60 -9.78
C ASN A 172 -10.30 4.03 -9.27
N VAL A 173 -9.20 4.70 -8.98
CA VAL A 173 -9.12 6.08 -8.50
C VAL A 173 -9.26 7.05 -9.66
N ILE A 174 -10.24 7.94 -9.56
CA ILE A 174 -10.48 9.00 -10.54
C ILE A 174 -10.19 10.35 -9.87
N GLY A 175 -8.97 10.84 -10.05
CA GLY A 175 -8.51 12.13 -9.53
C GLY A 175 -9.11 13.34 -10.23
N THR A 176 -9.04 14.50 -9.58
CA THR A 176 -9.29 15.78 -10.26
C THR A 176 -8.14 16.09 -11.23
N ALA A 177 -8.48 16.41 -12.48
CA ALA A 177 -7.52 16.72 -13.54
C ALA A 177 -7.58 18.21 -13.91
N ILE A 178 -6.43 18.88 -13.92
CA ILE A 178 -6.27 20.30 -14.23
C ILE A 178 -5.21 20.48 -15.31
N ASN A 179 -5.53 21.19 -16.38
CA ASN A 179 -4.59 21.49 -17.44
C ASN A 179 -4.71 22.94 -17.93
N GLY A 180 -3.58 23.62 -18.12
CA GLY A 180 -3.54 24.98 -18.65
C GLY A 180 -2.14 25.42 -19.05
N SER A 181 -2.00 26.64 -19.58
CA SER A 181 -0.67 27.24 -19.80
C SER A 181 0.07 27.44 -18.49
N SER A 182 -0.66 27.67 -17.40
CA SER A 182 -0.18 27.60 -16.02
C SER A 182 -1.36 27.22 -15.13
N VAL A 183 -1.06 26.61 -13.99
CA VAL A 183 -2.04 26.29 -12.94
C VAL A 183 -1.65 27.04 -11.68
N ALA A 184 -2.58 27.81 -11.13
CA ALA A 184 -2.43 28.48 -9.85
C ALA A 184 -3.54 28.03 -8.90
N ILE A 185 -3.17 27.55 -7.72
CA ILE A 185 -4.07 27.13 -6.65
C ILE A 185 -3.70 27.93 -5.41
N ASP A 186 -4.64 28.69 -4.87
CA ASP A 186 -4.43 29.63 -3.77
C ASP A 186 -5.50 29.47 -2.69
N ALA A 187 -5.08 29.28 -1.44
CA ALA A 187 -5.97 29.10 -0.30
C ALA A 187 -5.52 29.96 0.88
N GLY A 188 -6.47 30.61 1.57
CA GLY A 188 -6.17 31.37 2.78
C GLY A 188 -5.69 30.51 3.96
N ASN A 189 -6.09 29.24 3.99
CA ASN A 189 -5.72 28.24 4.99
C ASN A 189 -4.99 27.08 4.31
N ASP A 190 -5.70 26.05 3.84
CA ASP A 190 -5.06 24.81 3.35
C ASP A 190 -5.37 24.50 1.88
N VAL A 191 -4.41 23.85 1.20
CA VAL A 191 -4.64 23.18 -0.07
C VAL A 191 -4.49 21.67 0.14
N ASN A 192 -5.56 20.92 -0.15
CA ASN A 192 -5.59 19.45 -0.02
C ASN A 192 -5.82 18.82 -1.39
N LEU A 193 -4.82 18.10 -1.91
CA LEU A 193 -4.86 17.44 -3.22
C LEU A 193 -4.74 15.93 -3.02
N GLN A 194 -5.78 15.17 -3.38
CA GLN A 194 -5.78 13.71 -3.33
C GLN A 194 -5.80 13.15 -4.76
N ALA A 195 -4.77 12.37 -5.12
CA ALA A 195 -4.57 11.79 -6.45
C ALA A 195 -4.82 12.79 -7.60
N THR A 196 -4.55 14.07 -7.36
CA THR A 196 -4.85 15.14 -8.32
C THR A 196 -3.79 15.19 -9.39
N GLN A 197 -4.18 15.43 -10.64
CA GLN A 197 -3.25 15.61 -11.76
C GLN A 197 -3.32 17.06 -12.23
N ALA A 198 -2.30 17.86 -11.93
CA ALA A 198 -2.22 19.25 -12.37
C ALA A 198 -1.03 19.45 -13.31
N SER A 199 -1.30 19.87 -14.55
CA SER A 199 -0.28 20.15 -15.56
C SER A 199 -0.37 21.59 -16.07
N GLY A 200 0.73 22.33 -15.90
CA GLY A 200 0.94 23.64 -16.48
C GLY A 200 2.02 23.58 -17.57
N GLU A 201 1.71 23.99 -18.80
CA GLU A 201 2.72 24.05 -19.87
C GLU A 201 3.93 24.91 -19.48
N ARG A 202 3.71 25.98 -18.72
CA ARG A 202 4.75 26.84 -18.15
C ARG A 202 4.97 26.59 -16.67
N GLY A 203 3.95 26.31 -15.88
CA GLY A 203 4.21 26.09 -14.46
C GLY A 203 2.99 25.82 -13.62
N VAL A 204 3.25 25.29 -12.44
CA VAL A 204 2.26 25.03 -11.40
C VAL A 204 2.67 25.78 -10.14
N THR A 205 1.73 26.49 -9.54
CA THR A 205 1.92 27.20 -8.28
C THR A 205 0.81 26.84 -7.32
N VAL A 206 1.19 26.34 -6.14
CA VAL A 206 0.28 25.99 -5.05
C VAL A 206 0.66 26.80 -3.82
N VAL A 207 -0.26 27.62 -3.32
CA VAL A 207 -0.04 28.50 -2.17
C VAL A 207 -1.13 28.29 -1.14
N ALA A 208 -0.72 28.13 0.11
CA ALA A 208 -1.60 28.01 1.25
C ALA A 208 -1.10 28.90 2.39
N GLY A 209 -2.03 29.60 3.06
CA GLY A 209 -1.68 30.37 4.26
C GLY A 209 -1.23 29.50 5.44
N ARG A 210 -1.52 28.20 5.39
CA ARG A 210 -1.22 27.21 6.42
C ARG A 210 -0.60 25.96 5.81
N ASP A 211 -1.35 24.97 5.33
CA ASP A 211 -0.75 23.72 4.86
C ASP A 211 -1.00 23.42 3.37
N VAL A 212 -0.05 22.75 2.74
CA VAL A 212 -0.27 22.06 1.45
C VAL A 212 -0.08 20.56 1.64
N ASN A 213 -1.14 19.79 1.37
CA ASN A 213 -1.15 18.34 1.48
C ASN A 213 -1.34 17.72 0.09
N LEU A 214 -0.37 16.93 -0.35
CA LEU A 214 -0.40 16.15 -1.59
C LEU A 214 -0.49 14.67 -1.22
N THR A 215 -1.69 14.10 -1.21
CA THR A 215 -1.91 12.72 -0.81
C THR A 215 -2.25 11.83 -2.01
N ASP A 216 -2.17 10.54 -1.78
CA ASP A 216 -2.59 9.47 -2.66
C ASP A 216 -4.00 8.95 -2.34
N ALA A 217 -4.46 8.08 -3.21
CA ALA A 217 -5.57 7.15 -3.02
C ALA A 217 -5.16 5.80 -3.63
N HIS A 218 -6.00 4.76 -3.58
CA HIS A 218 -5.62 3.42 -4.04
C HIS A 218 -6.50 2.81 -5.11
N ASP A 219 -5.85 2.28 -6.14
CA ASP A 219 -6.44 1.30 -7.04
C ASP A 219 -6.44 -0.08 -6.36
N VAL A 220 -7.55 -0.82 -6.44
CA VAL A 220 -7.66 -2.18 -5.89
C VAL A 220 -8.17 -3.13 -6.95
N HIS A 221 -7.42 -4.19 -7.22
CA HIS A 221 -7.82 -5.28 -8.11
C HIS A 221 -7.88 -6.59 -7.31
N THR A 222 -8.98 -7.32 -7.40
CA THR A 222 -9.15 -8.61 -6.72
C THR A 222 -9.67 -9.67 -7.69
N GLU A 223 -9.06 -10.84 -7.67
CA GLU A 223 -9.52 -12.05 -8.35
C GLU A 223 -9.85 -13.13 -7.31
N GLU A 224 -10.92 -13.88 -7.51
CA GLU A 224 -11.35 -14.98 -6.63
C GLU A 224 -11.72 -16.22 -7.46
N HIS A 225 -11.25 -17.38 -7.02
CA HIS A 225 -11.45 -18.66 -7.68
C HIS A 225 -11.79 -19.77 -6.68
N ASP A 226 -13.07 -20.15 -6.64
CA ASP A 226 -13.55 -21.24 -5.80
C ASP A 226 -13.95 -22.45 -6.61
N LYS A 227 -13.71 -23.63 -6.04
CA LYS A 227 -14.17 -24.90 -6.60
C LYS A 227 -14.49 -25.90 -5.52
N SER A 228 -15.76 -26.31 -5.45
CA SER A 228 -16.20 -27.41 -4.60
C SER A 228 -16.66 -28.62 -5.39
N ILE A 229 -16.17 -29.81 -5.01
CA ILE A 229 -16.55 -31.10 -5.60
C ILE A 229 -17.09 -31.99 -4.49
N THR A 230 -18.33 -32.42 -4.62
CA THR A 230 -18.96 -33.41 -3.74
C THR A 230 -19.26 -34.69 -4.51
N LYS A 231 -18.79 -35.83 -4.01
CA LYS A 231 -19.09 -37.17 -4.56
C LYS A 231 -19.79 -38.02 -3.52
N SER A 232 -20.78 -38.78 -3.96
CA SER A 232 -21.48 -39.78 -3.15
C SER A 232 -21.63 -41.09 -3.91
N SER A 233 -21.50 -42.22 -3.22
CA SER A 233 -21.74 -43.55 -3.80
C SER A 233 -22.32 -44.52 -2.77
N ALA A 234 -23.32 -45.30 -3.17
CA ALA A 234 -23.83 -46.43 -2.41
C ALA A 234 -23.06 -47.71 -2.77
N TYR A 235 -22.60 -48.46 -1.76
CA TYR A 235 -22.01 -49.78 -1.98
C TYR A 235 -23.10 -50.86 -1.92
N GLY A 236 -23.24 -51.65 -2.98
CA GLY A 236 -23.98 -52.91 -2.98
C GLY A 236 -23.08 -54.04 -2.46
N GLY A 237 -23.12 -54.31 -1.16
CA GLY A 237 -22.45 -55.45 -0.52
C GLY A 237 -23.39 -56.13 0.46
N ASN A 238 -23.38 -57.47 0.48
CA ASN A 238 -24.38 -58.38 1.07
C ASN A 238 -25.11 -57.93 2.35
N ALA A 239 -26.41 -58.22 2.38
CA ALA A 239 -27.47 -57.75 3.28
C ALA A 239 -27.41 -58.16 4.77
N ALA A 240 -26.22 -58.26 5.38
CA ALA A 240 -26.09 -58.66 6.80
C ALA A 240 -25.37 -57.64 7.71
N VAL A 241 -24.77 -56.58 7.16
CA VAL A 241 -24.11 -55.51 7.94
C VAL A 241 -24.44 -54.16 7.29
N GLY A 242 -24.86 -53.18 8.08
CA GLY A 242 -25.54 -51.94 7.64
C GLY A 242 -24.93 -51.18 6.45
N GLN A 243 -25.81 -50.63 5.62
CA GLN A 243 -25.50 -49.80 4.47
C GLN A 243 -25.00 -48.42 4.92
N LEU A 244 -23.75 -48.07 4.63
CA LEU A 244 -23.23 -46.71 4.87
C LEU A 244 -22.47 -46.24 3.61
N GLY A 245 -22.98 -45.18 2.98
CA GLY A 245 -22.44 -44.66 1.72
C GLY A 245 -21.08 -43.97 1.87
N LYS A 246 -20.26 -44.01 0.82
CA LYS A 246 -19.00 -43.25 0.77
C LYS A 246 -19.30 -41.84 0.30
N GLN A 247 -18.73 -40.85 0.99
CA GLN A 247 -18.79 -39.44 0.60
C GLN A 247 -17.37 -38.86 0.58
N SER A 248 -17.07 -38.07 -0.44
CA SER A 248 -15.89 -37.22 -0.45
C SER A 248 -16.26 -35.80 -0.83
N LYS A 249 -15.57 -34.85 -0.19
CA LYS A 249 -15.69 -33.42 -0.46
C LYS A 249 -14.28 -32.86 -0.68
N SER A 250 -14.13 -32.02 -1.70
CA SER A 250 -12.91 -31.26 -1.95
C SER A 250 -13.32 -29.82 -2.22
N ASN A 251 -12.75 -28.86 -1.50
CA ASN A 251 -12.82 -27.45 -1.87
C ASN A 251 -11.40 -26.93 -2.15
N SER A 252 -11.31 -25.94 -3.02
CA SER A 252 -10.14 -25.11 -3.24
C SER A 252 -10.63 -23.68 -3.49
N GLU A 253 -10.01 -22.71 -2.85
CA GLU A 253 -10.36 -21.29 -2.86
C GLU A 253 -9.02 -20.55 -3.04
N GLU A 254 -8.96 -19.60 -3.97
CA GLU A 254 -7.78 -18.76 -4.23
C GLU A 254 -8.26 -17.33 -4.38
N SER A 255 -7.63 -16.40 -3.67
CA SER A 255 -7.90 -14.97 -3.79
C SER A 255 -6.59 -14.23 -3.99
N ILE A 256 -6.54 -13.35 -4.99
CA ILE A 256 -5.39 -12.50 -5.28
C ILE A 256 -5.88 -11.06 -5.20
N SER A 257 -5.20 -10.22 -4.43
CA SER A 257 -5.53 -8.80 -4.30
C SER A 257 -4.28 -7.95 -4.57
N TYR A 258 -4.44 -6.87 -5.34
CA TYR A 258 -3.41 -5.85 -5.57
C TYR A 258 -3.98 -4.50 -5.14
N THR A 259 -3.25 -3.78 -4.31
CA THR A 259 -3.53 -2.40 -3.90
C THR A 259 -2.36 -1.54 -4.37
N THR A 260 -2.62 -0.54 -5.23
CA THR A 260 -1.59 0.32 -5.81
C THR A 260 -1.83 1.77 -5.40
N ALA A 261 -0.82 2.46 -4.90
CA ALA A 261 -0.89 3.86 -4.53
C ALA A 261 -0.92 4.76 -5.79
N VAL A 262 -1.87 5.69 -5.82
CA VAL A 262 -2.07 6.68 -6.89
C VAL A 262 -1.88 8.07 -6.30
N GLY A 263 -0.64 8.56 -6.37
CA GLY A 263 -0.24 9.86 -5.82
C GLY A 263 -0.70 11.07 -6.62
N THR A 264 -0.70 12.23 -5.95
CA THR A 264 -0.88 13.53 -6.61
C THR A 264 0.32 13.82 -7.53
N SER A 265 0.04 14.28 -8.76
CA SER A 265 1.03 14.65 -9.76
C SER A 265 0.93 16.14 -10.12
N LEU A 266 2.00 16.89 -9.88
CA LEU A 266 2.14 18.29 -10.26
C LEU A 266 3.28 18.41 -11.29
N SER A 267 2.96 18.92 -12.48
CA SER A 267 3.92 19.03 -13.59
C SER A 267 3.91 20.42 -14.21
N GLY A 268 5.07 21.09 -14.23
CA GLY A 268 5.23 22.45 -14.76
C GLY A 268 6.44 22.60 -15.69
N GLY A 269 6.27 23.20 -16.87
CA GLY A 269 7.38 23.39 -17.82
C GLY A 269 8.57 24.18 -17.26
N ASP A 270 8.35 25.47 -16.99
CA ASP A 270 9.31 26.44 -16.45
C ASP A 270 9.47 26.38 -14.91
N GLY A 271 8.63 25.60 -14.22
CA GLY A 271 8.80 25.35 -12.79
C GLY A 271 7.56 24.85 -12.05
N VAL A 272 7.78 24.34 -10.84
CA VAL A 272 6.73 24.08 -9.85
C VAL A 272 7.10 24.78 -8.55
N LEU A 273 6.17 25.56 -8.00
CA LEU A 273 6.31 26.23 -6.71
C LEU A 273 5.19 25.76 -5.77
N ILE A 274 5.59 25.29 -4.59
CA ILE A 274 4.68 24.99 -3.48
C ILE A 274 5.10 25.85 -2.30
N SER A 275 4.17 26.63 -1.74
CA SER A 275 4.43 27.51 -0.61
C SER A 275 3.34 27.37 0.44
N ALA A 276 3.72 27.02 1.65
CA ALA A 276 2.83 26.89 2.79
C ALA A 276 3.30 27.78 3.95
N GLY A 277 2.36 28.49 4.61
CA GLY A 277 2.70 29.28 5.80
C GLY A 277 3.10 28.42 7.01
N ARG A 278 2.73 27.14 7.01
CA ARG A 278 3.06 26.13 8.00
C ARG A 278 3.70 24.92 7.32
N ASN A 279 2.96 23.90 6.87
CA ASN A 279 3.59 22.64 6.46
C ASN A 279 3.34 22.28 5.00
N VAL A 280 4.30 21.59 4.38
CA VAL A 280 4.10 20.89 3.11
C VAL A 280 4.27 19.41 3.35
N THR A 281 3.23 18.62 3.09
CA THR A 281 3.27 17.17 3.19
C THR A 281 2.95 16.55 1.84
N ALA A 282 3.77 15.60 1.39
CA ALA A 282 3.57 14.84 0.18
C ALA A 282 3.72 13.34 0.46
N LEU A 283 2.75 12.54 0.03
CA LEU A 283 2.72 11.09 0.17
C LEU A 283 2.59 10.45 -1.21
N ALA A 284 3.56 9.61 -1.58
CA ALA A 284 3.67 8.97 -2.89
C ALA A 284 3.50 9.94 -4.09
N ALA A 285 3.78 11.23 -3.90
CA ALA A 285 3.47 12.26 -4.90
C ALA A 285 4.56 12.36 -5.97
N THR A 286 4.21 12.93 -7.13
CA THR A 286 5.18 13.28 -8.18
C THR A 286 5.15 14.78 -8.44
N ILE A 287 6.26 15.46 -8.18
CA ILE A 287 6.40 16.90 -8.36
C ILE A 287 7.54 17.14 -9.34
N ALA A 288 7.21 17.58 -10.55
CA ALA A 288 8.16 17.59 -11.66
C ALA A 288 8.15 18.91 -12.43
N SER A 289 9.36 19.35 -12.80
CA SER A 289 9.53 20.38 -13.82
C SER A 289 10.46 19.93 -14.94
N THR A 290 10.01 20.11 -16.19
CA THR A 290 10.73 19.61 -17.37
C THR A 290 11.91 20.48 -17.76
N ASP A 291 11.79 21.81 -17.59
CA ASP A 291 12.80 22.79 -17.99
C ASP A 291 13.24 23.67 -16.80
N GLY A 292 12.33 23.88 -15.86
CA GLY A 292 12.50 24.72 -14.68
C GLY A 292 13.05 24.04 -13.44
N ALA A 293 12.93 24.78 -12.34
CA ALA A 293 13.23 24.28 -11.00
C ALA A 293 11.95 23.87 -10.27
N VAL A 294 12.09 23.01 -9.27
CA VAL A 294 11.03 22.76 -8.29
C VAL A 294 11.43 23.40 -6.96
N ALA A 295 10.51 24.15 -6.37
CA ALA A 295 10.70 24.79 -5.07
C ALA A 295 9.55 24.42 -4.13
N LEU A 296 9.89 23.88 -2.96
CA LEU A 296 8.98 23.67 -1.83
C LEU A 296 9.41 24.57 -0.68
N HIS A 297 8.50 25.42 -0.22
CA HIS A 297 8.72 26.33 0.89
C HIS A 297 7.65 26.16 1.97
N ALA A 298 8.08 26.01 3.22
CA ALA A 298 7.22 25.85 4.38
C ALA A 298 7.72 26.74 5.52
N GLY A 299 6.81 27.49 6.16
CA GLY A 299 7.14 28.22 7.40
C GLY A 299 7.42 27.31 8.60
N GLY A 300 6.96 26.06 8.53
CA GLY A 300 7.21 24.95 9.45
C GLY A 300 7.93 23.83 8.71
N ASP A 301 7.27 22.68 8.53
CA ASP A 301 7.91 21.42 8.12
C ASP A 301 7.69 21.09 6.63
N VAL A 302 8.63 20.36 6.03
CA VAL A 302 8.45 19.70 4.74
C VAL A 302 8.63 18.19 4.90
N ASP A 303 7.55 17.44 4.67
CA ASP A 303 7.51 15.98 4.76
C ASP A 303 7.29 15.36 3.37
N LEU A 304 8.24 14.58 2.89
CA LEU A 304 8.16 13.81 1.64
C LEU A 304 8.19 12.33 1.96
N LEU A 305 7.02 11.69 1.95
CA LEU A 305 6.80 10.36 2.49
C LEU A 305 6.53 9.33 1.40
N SER A 306 6.72 8.07 1.77
CA SER A 306 6.35 6.90 0.97
C SER A 306 5.09 6.24 1.49
N ASP A 307 4.29 5.71 0.58
CA ASP A 307 3.22 4.75 0.88
C ASP A 307 3.63 3.33 0.40
N LEU A 308 2.71 2.36 0.40
CA LEU A 308 2.97 0.97 0.04
C LEU A 308 2.03 0.47 -1.08
N ASP A 309 2.63 -0.10 -2.13
CA ASP A 309 1.93 -1.02 -3.02
C ASP A 309 1.88 -2.41 -2.37
N THR A 310 0.71 -3.03 -2.30
CA THR A 310 0.52 -4.32 -1.64
C THR A 310 -0.04 -5.36 -2.60
N ARG A 311 0.52 -6.58 -2.58
CA ARG A 311 -0.04 -7.76 -3.24
C ARG A 311 -0.27 -8.86 -2.22
N GLU A 312 -1.49 -9.35 -2.14
CA GLU A 312 -1.86 -10.49 -1.30
C GLU A 312 -2.32 -11.66 -2.15
N THR A 313 -1.96 -12.87 -1.74
CA THR A 313 -2.43 -14.12 -2.35
C THR A 313 -2.72 -15.12 -1.26
N THR A 314 -3.99 -15.51 -1.15
CA THR A 314 -4.48 -16.53 -0.22
C THR A 314 -4.92 -17.73 -1.01
N THR A 315 -4.45 -18.92 -0.63
CA THR A 315 -4.87 -20.20 -1.20
C THR A 315 -5.28 -21.15 -0.10
N ASP A 316 -6.55 -21.56 -0.13
CA ASP A 316 -7.12 -22.54 0.76
C ASP A 316 -7.50 -23.82 0.02
N SER A 317 -7.25 -24.97 0.63
CA SER A 317 -7.77 -26.22 0.11
C SER A 317 -8.11 -27.22 1.21
N ASP A 318 -9.30 -27.82 1.12
CA ASP A 318 -9.73 -28.88 2.02
C ASP A 318 -10.17 -30.13 1.27
N ARG A 319 -9.71 -31.31 1.72
CA ARG A 319 -10.07 -32.60 1.14
C ARG A 319 -10.48 -33.58 2.22
N LYS A 320 -11.74 -33.99 2.18
CA LYS A 320 -12.34 -35.00 3.06
C LYS A 320 -12.62 -36.27 2.27
N SER A 321 -12.06 -37.38 2.72
CA SER A 321 -12.27 -38.70 2.11
C SER A 321 -12.62 -39.76 3.15
N SER A 322 -13.60 -40.60 2.83
CA SER A 322 -13.90 -41.84 3.57
C SER A 322 -13.09 -43.02 3.00
N GLY A 323 -12.30 -43.70 3.84
CA GLY A 323 -11.48 -44.87 3.50
C GLY A 323 -12.19 -46.22 3.65
N HIS A 324 -11.47 -47.34 3.45
CA HIS A 324 -11.93 -48.68 3.83
C HIS A 324 -11.97 -48.80 5.38
N TYR A 325 -12.95 -49.51 5.94
CA TYR A 325 -13.14 -49.72 7.39
C TYR A 325 -13.47 -48.46 8.22
N TYR A 326 -14.52 -47.71 7.81
CA TYR A 326 -15.14 -46.62 8.61
C TYR A 326 -14.22 -45.43 8.99
N GLY A 327 -13.08 -45.26 8.31
CA GLY A 327 -12.17 -44.14 8.58
C GLY A 327 -12.43 -42.89 7.73
N THR A 328 -12.19 -41.72 8.29
CA THR A 328 -12.15 -40.43 7.58
C THR A 328 -10.76 -39.82 7.64
N ARG A 329 -10.33 -39.23 6.51
CA ARG A 329 -9.13 -38.41 6.42
C ARG A 329 -9.51 -37.03 5.91
N THR A 330 -9.07 -36.00 6.62
CA THR A 330 -9.18 -34.60 6.22
C THR A 330 -7.77 -34.04 6.05
N VAL A 331 -7.49 -33.45 4.88
CA VAL A 331 -6.28 -32.65 4.64
C VAL A 331 -6.73 -31.23 4.39
N THR A 332 -6.17 -30.27 5.11
CA THR A 332 -6.39 -28.85 4.91
C THR A 332 -5.04 -28.18 4.68
N ASN A 333 -4.92 -27.40 3.62
CA ASN A 333 -3.79 -26.51 3.39
C ASN A 333 -4.30 -25.08 3.34
N HIS A 334 -3.48 -24.15 3.80
CA HIS A 334 -3.72 -22.72 3.78
C HIS A 334 -2.36 -22.06 3.56
N ASP A 335 -2.26 -21.26 2.51
CA ASP A 335 -1.05 -20.52 2.13
C ASP A 335 -1.42 -19.05 1.92
N ASP A 336 -0.81 -18.16 2.68
CA ASP A 336 -0.92 -16.71 2.53
C ASP A 336 0.44 -16.13 2.13
N ILE A 337 0.46 -15.28 1.11
CA ILE A 337 1.63 -14.53 0.66
C ILE A 337 1.26 -13.05 0.62
N THR A 338 2.09 -12.20 1.20
CA THR A 338 1.93 -10.74 1.15
C THR A 338 3.25 -10.11 0.73
N ASP A 339 3.22 -9.35 -0.36
CA ASP A 339 4.29 -8.46 -0.81
C ASP A 339 3.87 -7.01 -0.54
N THR A 340 4.78 -6.19 0.00
CA THR A 340 4.60 -4.73 0.11
C THR A 340 5.83 -4.05 -0.45
N ASN A 341 5.65 -3.04 -1.31
CA ASN A 341 6.75 -2.27 -1.89
C ASN A 341 6.54 -0.78 -1.60
N ALA A 342 7.59 -0.09 -1.16
CA ALA A 342 7.55 1.33 -0.88
C ALA A 342 7.42 2.17 -2.16
N VAL A 343 6.46 3.09 -2.16
CA VAL A 343 6.21 4.07 -3.23
C VAL A 343 6.44 5.46 -2.68
N GLY A 344 7.62 6.01 -2.94
CA GLY A 344 8.05 7.31 -2.44
C GLY A 344 7.56 8.52 -3.22
N THR A 345 7.52 9.65 -2.52
CA THR A 345 7.43 10.95 -3.18
C THR A 345 8.67 11.21 -4.06
N THR A 346 8.45 11.69 -5.28
CA THR A 346 9.49 12.10 -6.22
C THR A 346 9.43 13.59 -6.50
N VAL A 347 10.59 14.27 -6.40
CA VAL A 347 10.75 15.70 -6.67
C VAL A 347 11.83 15.86 -7.73
N SER A 348 11.50 16.43 -8.89
CA SER A 348 12.45 16.53 -10.01
C SER A 348 12.40 17.88 -10.70
N GLY A 349 13.56 18.53 -10.85
CA GLY A 349 13.66 19.80 -11.56
C GLY A 349 14.91 19.87 -12.42
N GLN A 350 14.75 20.24 -13.69
CA GLN A 350 15.86 20.39 -14.63
C GLN A 350 16.88 21.43 -14.16
N SER A 351 16.41 22.62 -13.79
CA SER A 351 17.26 23.75 -13.38
C SER A 351 17.60 23.76 -11.88
N GLY A 352 17.07 22.82 -11.10
CA GLY A 352 17.35 22.69 -9.67
C GLY A 352 16.17 22.17 -8.85
N VAL A 353 16.45 21.75 -7.63
CA VAL A 353 15.43 21.51 -6.60
C VAL A 353 15.79 22.29 -5.34
N VAL A 354 14.82 23.00 -4.78
CA VAL A 354 14.95 23.73 -3.52
C VAL A 354 13.86 23.25 -2.56
N ILE A 355 14.26 22.84 -1.36
CA ILE A 355 13.39 22.54 -0.23
C ILE A 355 13.82 23.44 0.91
N ASP A 356 12.91 24.26 1.42
CA ASP A 356 13.17 25.24 2.46
C ASP A 356 12.08 25.16 3.53
N ALA A 357 12.47 24.72 4.73
CA ALA A 357 11.59 24.54 5.87
C ALA A 357 12.02 25.44 7.03
N GLY A 358 11.07 26.16 7.64
CA GLY A 358 11.31 26.96 8.83
C GLY A 358 11.66 26.12 10.07
N HIS A 359 11.26 24.84 10.09
CA HIS A 359 11.56 23.87 11.13
C HIS A 359 12.27 22.65 10.53
N ASP A 360 11.56 21.54 10.28
CA ASP A 360 12.16 20.26 9.94
C ASP A 360 11.95 19.87 8.48
N VAL A 361 12.89 19.09 7.92
CA VAL A 361 12.69 18.37 6.65
C VAL A 361 12.77 16.87 6.90
N LEU A 362 11.73 16.13 6.54
CA LEU A 362 11.70 14.67 6.56
C LEU A 362 11.51 14.13 5.14
N VAL A 363 12.35 13.19 4.74
CA VAL A 363 12.19 12.43 3.49
C VAL A 363 12.29 10.95 3.79
N VAL A 364 11.30 10.16 3.39
CA VAL A 364 11.25 8.71 3.60
C VAL A 364 10.97 8.00 2.28
N GLY A 365 11.90 7.13 1.87
CA GLY A 365 11.70 6.20 0.76
C GLY A 365 11.43 6.81 -0.61
N GLY A 366 12.04 7.95 -0.97
CA GLY A 366 11.72 8.71 -2.19
C GLY A 366 12.92 9.06 -3.07
N ALA A 367 12.71 10.02 -3.98
CA ALA A 367 13.79 10.51 -4.83
C ALA A 367 13.72 12.02 -5.09
N ILE A 368 14.85 12.70 -4.91
CA ILE A 368 15.04 14.11 -5.26
C ILE A 368 16.08 14.19 -6.37
N ARG A 369 15.71 14.75 -7.52
CA ARG A 369 16.56 14.73 -8.72
C ARG A 369 16.71 16.11 -9.34
N SER A 370 17.92 16.46 -9.74
CA SER A 370 18.18 17.61 -10.63
C SER A 370 19.08 17.26 -11.80
N ALA A 371 18.55 17.39 -13.01
CA ALA A 371 19.21 16.93 -14.21
C ALA A 371 20.24 17.93 -14.80
N ALA A 372 20.24 19.20 -14.40
CA ALA A 372 21.28 20.16 -14.76
C ALA A 372 21.67 21.11 -13.60
N GLY A 373 20.73 21.40 -12.71
CA GLY A 373 20.94 22.20 -11.51
C GLY A 373 21.46 21.40 -10.32
N GLY A 374 21.48 22.07 -9.16
CA GLY A 374 21.78 21.45 -7.87
C GLY A 374 20.53 21.12 -7.06
N ILE A 375 20.73 20.45 -5.94
CA ILE A 375 19.71 20.23 -4.91
C ILE A 375 20.10 21.02 -3.67
N SER A 376 19.20 21.84 -3.16
CA SER A 376 19.36 22.57 -1.91
C SER A 376 18.24 22.20 -0.96
N VAL A 377 18.59 21.66 0.21
CA VAL A 377 17.65 21.40 1.30
C VAL A 377 18.08 22.20 2.52
N ALA A 378 17.20 23.04 3.03
CA ALA A 378 17.43 23.89 4.19
C ALA A 378 16.34 23.66 5.24
N ALA A 379 16.76 23.57 6.51
CA ALA A 379 15.88 23.40 7.66
C ALA A 379 16.29 24.36 8.79
N GLY A 380 15.33 25.03 9.41
CA GLY A 380 15.56 25.86 10.59
C GLY A 380 15.90 25.05 11.86
N ASN A 381 15.52 23.77 11.88
CA ASN A 381 15.83 22.79 12.91
C ASN A 381 16.54 21.60 12.25
N ASP A 382 15.88 20.46 12.04
CA ASP A 382 16.54 19.19 11.71
C ASP A 382 16.28 18.74 10.25
N ILE A 383 17.21 17.95 9.70
CA ILE A 383 17.02 17.23 8.42
C ILE A 383 17.08 15.74 8.68
N SER A 384 16.05 14.99 8.29
CA SER A 384 16.03 13.52 8.32
C SER A 384 15.75 12.96 6.93
N ILE A 385 16.69 12.20 6.38
CA ILE A 385 16.53 11.51 5.09
C ILE A 385 16.72 10.02 5.34
N LEU A 386 15.62 9.28 5.25
CA LEU A 386 15.51 7.91 5.72
C LEU A 386 15.11 6.97 4.59
N ALA A 387 15.50 5.71 4.73
CA ALA A 387 15.05 4.64 3.85
C ALA A 387 13.62 4.20 4.20
N ALA A 388 12.90 3.71 3.20
CA ALA A 388 11.69 2.92 3.40
C ALA A 388 12.02 1.41 3.37
N GLN A 389 10.99 0.57 3.42
CA GLN A 389 11.14 -0.88 3.47
C GLN A 389 10.14 -1.56 2.54
N ASP A 390 10.63 -2.55 1.80
CA ASP A 390 9.83 -3.55 1.12
C ASP A 390 9.75 -4.80 2.00
N THR A 391 8.62 -5.49 1.99
CA THR A 391 8.46 -6.75 2.71
C THR A 391 7.87 -7.85 1.86
N HIS A 392 8.31 -9.08 2.09
CA HIS A 392 7.73 -10.30 1.52
C HIS A 392 7.50 -11.30 2.65
N THR A 393 6.25 -11.66 2.89
CA THR A 393 5.87 -12.64 3.91
C THR A 393 5.17 -13.84 3.30
N THR A 394 5.42 -15.02 3.83
CA THR A 394 4.68 -16.24 3.50
C THR A 394 4.31 -16.96 4.78
N ASP A 395 3.03 -17.28 4.93
CA ASP A 395 2.47 -18.09 6.01
C ASP A 395 1.81 -19.33 5.39
N SER A 396 2.43 -20.50 5.55
CA SER A 396 1.92 -21.78 5.03
C SER A 396 1.57 -22.72 6.16
N SER A 397 0.42 -23.38 6.07
CA SER A 397 0.01 -24.40 7.03
C SER A 397 -0.62 -25.62 6.37
N GLN A 398 -0.27 -26.80 6.87
CA GLN A 398 -0.94 -28.05 6.52
C GLN A 398 -1.42 -28.75 7.77
N SER A 399 -2.68 -29.19 7.76
CA SER A 399 -3.21 -30.09 8.78
C SER A 399 -3.79 -31.37 8.18
N ILE A 400 -3.43 -32.49 8.78
CA ILE A 400 -3.96 -33.81 8.45
C ILE A 400 -4.66 -34.35 9.69
N ARG A 401 -5.94 -34.68 9.56
CA ARG A 401 -6.74 -35.32 10.61
C ARG A 401 -7.23 -36.68 10.13
N GLU A 402 -6.97 -37.70 10.93
CA GLU A 402 -7.37 -39.08 10.65
C GLU A 402 -8.18 -39.62 11.82
N SER A 403 -9.25 -40.36 11.48
CA SER A 403 -10.06 -41.11 12.43
C SER A 403 -10.54 -42.41 11.79
N GLY A 404 -10.60 -43.52 12.51
CA GLY A 404 -11.13 -44.78 12.00
C GLY A 404 -11.11 -45.94 13.01
N PHE A 405 -11.86 -47.00 12.70
CA PHE A 405 -11.93 -48.24 13.48
C PHE A 405 -11.36 -49.40 12.65
N GLU A 406 -10.16 -49.87 13.00
CA GLU A 406 -9.65 -51.14 12.49
C GLU A 406 -10.17 -52.28 13.40
N GLN A 407 -10.56 -53.43 12.82
CA GLN A 407 -10.73 -54.64 13.62
C GLN A 407 -9.34 -55.02 14.16
N VAL A 408 -9.19 -55.06 15.50
CA VAL A 408 -7.98 -55.28 16.35
C VAL A 408 -7.11 -54.01 16.66
N PRO A 409 -6.44 -53.93 17.83
CA PRO A 409 -6.78 -53.13 19.01
C PRO A 409 -6.18 -51.70 19.06
N ASN A 410 -5.94 -51.03 17.92
CA ASN A 410 -5.40 -49.66 17.93
C ASN A 410 -6.24 -48.69 17.06
N PRO A 411 -7.16 -47.91 17.66
CA PRO A 411 -7.82 -46.84 16.93
C PRO A 411 -6.80 -45.76 16.53
N HIS A 412 -6.65 -45.54 15.22
CA HIS A 412 -5.83 -44.46 14.66
C HIS A 412 -6.66 -43.17 14.65
N GLN A 413 -6.75 -42.50 15.79
CA GLN A 413 -7.15 -41.10 15.87
C GLN A 413 -5.91 -40.25 16.09
N GLY A 414 -5.65 -39.32 15.18
CA GLY A 414 -4.51 -38.45 15.29
C GLY A 414 -4.60 -37.24 14.39
N THR A 415 -3.81 -36.23 14.74
CA THR A 415 -3.61 -35.06 13.87
C THR A 415 -2.12 -34.80 13.71
N ARG A 416 -1.80 -34.26 12.53
CA ARG A 416 -0.49 -33.71 12.21
C ARG A 416 -0.71 -32.30 11.71
N LYS A 417 0.07 -31.35 12.21
CA LYS A 417 0.05 -29.96 11.76
C LYS A 417 1.49 -29.53 11.49
N GLU A 418 1.71 -28.83 10.40
CA GLU A 418 2.97 -28.16 10.06
C GLU A 418 2.64 -26.73 9.65
N GLU A 419 3.36 -25.77 10.20
CA GLU A 419 3.27 -24.35 9.90
C GLU A 419 4.66 -23.84 9.55
N THR A 420 4.79 -23.11 8.47
CA THR A 420 6.02 -22.44 8.03
C THR A 420 5.73 -20.97 7.83
N LYS A 421 6.54 -20.10 8.43
CA LYS A 421 6.47 -18.66 8.28
C LYS A 421 7.80 -18.15 7.76
N THR A 422 7.78 -17.29 6.75
CA THR A 422 8.96 -16.57 6.27
C THR A 422 8.67 -15.09 6.16
N GLN A 423 9.63 -14.27 6.49
CA GLN A 423 9.58 -12.82 6.32
C GLN A 423 10.91 -12.34 5.76
N GLN A 424 10.85 -11.54 4.71
CA GLN A 424 11.98 -10.78 4.18
C GLN A 424 11.65 -9.30 4.31
N VAL A 425 12.59 -8.51 4.79
CA VAL A 425 12.52 -7.04 4.79
C VAL A 425 13.73 -6.53 4.03
N THR A 426 13.49 -5.71 3.01
CA THR A 426 14.55 -5.08 2.20
C THR A 426 14.46 -3.58 2.36
N THR A 427 15.59 -2.95 2.68
CA THR A 427 15.71 -1.50 2.79
C THR A 427 15.71 -0.87 1.39
N VAL A 428 14.87 0.15 1.21
CA VAL A 428 14.80 0.98 0.01
C VAL A 428 15.29 2.39 0.34
N GLY A 429 16.52 2.70 -0.07
CA GLY A 429 17.16 3.99 0.21
C GLY A 429 16.51 5.16 -0.49
N THR A 430 16.43 6.31 0.19
CA THR A 430 16.09 7.58 -0.48
C THR A 430 17.24 8.00 -1.38
N THR A 431 16.93 8.39 -2.62
CA THR A 431 17.92 8.81 -3.62
C THR A 431 17.98 10.33 -3.77
N LEU A 432 19.17 10.92 -3.69
CA LEU A 432 19.44 12.30 -4.09
C LEU A 432 20.43 12.30 -5.26
N ASP A 433 20.01 12.81 -6.42
CA ASP A 433 20.80 12.73 -7.65
C ASP A 433 20.85 14.08 -8.36
N ALA A 434 22.04 14.66 -8.48
CA ALA A 434 22.23 15.95 -9.15
C ALA A 434 23.50 16.04 -9.98
N HIS A 435 23.40 16.63 -11.17
CA HIS A 435 24.59 17.05 -11.93
C HIS A 435 25.26 18.30 -11.33
N GLY A 436 24.49 19.15 -10.62
CA GLY A 436 25.01 20.27 -9.84
C GLY A 436 25.33 19.89 -8.39
N PRO A 437 25.57 20.89 -7.51
CA PRO A 437 25.92 20.63 -6.12
C PRO A 437 24.71 20.15 -5.32
N ILE A 438 24.96 19.30 -4.33
CA ILE A 438 23.97 18.93 -3.33
C ILE A 438 24.35 19.61 -2.01
N VAL A 439 23.46 20.41 -1.45
CA VAL A 439 23.67 21.10 -0.18
C VAL A 439 22.52 20.77 0.77
N LEU A 440 22.86 20.17 1.92
CA LEU A 440 21.92 19.86 2.99
C LEU A 440 22.33 20.66 4.23
N ALA A 441 21.54 21.68 4.57
CA ALA A 441 21.87 22.65 5.62
C ALA A 441 20.80 22.73 6.70
N SER A 442 21.18 22.48 7.95
CA SER A 442 20.29 22.52 9.12
C SER A 442 20.88 23.38 10.23
N ALA A 443 20.06 24.08 11.01
CA ALA A 443 20.55 24.74 12.23
C ALA A 443 20.65 23.76 13.41
N GLY A 444 19.81 22.73 13.42
CA GLY A 444 19.84 21.58 14.32
C GLY A 444 20.56 20.38 13.70
N ASP A 445 20.10 19.18 14.05
CA ASP A 445 20.76 17.90 13.74
C ASP A 445 20.42 17.39 12.33
N GLN A 446 21.21 16.45 11.82
CA GLN A 446 20.92 15.75 10.56
C GLN A 446 20.98 14.23 10.76
N THR A 447 20.00 13.50 10.23
CA THR A 447 19.98 12.04 10.25
C THR A 447 19.88 11.49 8.83
N TYR A 448 20.75 10.54 8.50
CA TYR A 448 20.82 9.88 7.21
C TYR A 448 20.78 8.36 7.39
N GLN A 449 19.74 7.70 6.87
CA GLN A 449 19.61 6.25 6.97
C GLN A 449 19.58 5.59 5.58
N ALA A 450 20.66 4.87 5.26
CA ALA A 450 20.82 4.08 4.03
C ALA A 450 20.41 4.83 2.75
N ILE A 451 20.86 6.09 2.62
CA ILE A 451 20.57 6.94 1.46
C ILE A 451 21.58 6.73 0.34
N ASP A 452 21.16 7.02 -0.89
CA ASP A 452 22.04 7.01 -2.06
C ASP A 452 22.17 8.43 -2.62
N VAL A 453 23.36 9.01 -2.50
CA VAL A 453 23.63 10.39 -2.92
C VAL A 453 24.65 10.44 -4.05
N HIS A 454 24.29 11.09 -5.14
CA HIS A 454 25.18 11.33 -6.27
C HIS A 454 25.24 12.82 -6.64
N SER A 455 26.45 13.38 -6.65
CA SER A 455 26.71 14.70 -7.21
C SER A 455 27.99 14.72 -8.05
N ASP A 456 27.92 15.26 -9.26
CA ASP A 456 29.10 15.46 -10.11
C ASP A 456 30.04 16.56 -9.58
N THR A 457 29.47 17.56 -8.88
CA THR A 457 30.23 18.74 -8.40
C THR A 457 30.53 18.69 -6.91
N GLY A 458 29.81 17.85 -6.17
CA GLY A 458 30.04 17.55 -4.77
C GLY A 458 28.83 17.78 -3.87
N THR A 459 28.86 17.10 -2.73
CA THR A 459 27.86 17.15 -1.68
C THR A 459 28.42 17.86 -0.46
N ALA A 460 27.66 18.80 0.10
CA ALA A 460 27.97 19.49 1.36
C ALA A 460 26.88 19.21 2.39
N LEU A 461 27.27 18.64 3.53
CA LEU A 461 26.43 18.41 4.69
C LEU A 461 26.83 19.42 5.76
N VAL A 462 25.93 20.33 6.12
CA VAL A 462 26.21 21.45 7.03
C VAL A 462 25.18 21.49 8.15
N SER A 463 25.59 21.04 9.34
CA SER A 463 24.74 20.95 10.53
C SER A 463 25.24 21.90 11.62
N GLY A 464 24.33 22.74 12.13
CA GLY A 464 24.53 23.50 13.37
C GLY A 464 24.50 22.63 14.62
N GLY A 465 24.01 21.39 14.50
CA GLY A 465 24.03 20.34 15.51
C GLY A 465 24.91 19.16 15.11
N HIS A 466 24.45 17.95 15.44
CA HIS A 466 25.08 16.68 15.14
C HIS A 466 24.75 16.18 13.72
N ILE A 467 25.53 15.24 13.20
CA ILE A 467 25.18 14.48 11.99
C ILE A 467 25.26 12.98 12.32
N ASP A 468 24.13 12.29 12.22
CA ASP A 468 23.96 10.87 12.44
C ASP A 468 23.84 10.11 11.11
N PHE A 469 24.80 9.24 10.83
CA PHE A 469 24.69 8.23 9.78
C PHE A 469 24.22 6.92 10.40
N VAL A 470 22.92 6.67 10.26
CA VAL A 470 22.25 5.49 10.79
C VAL A 470 22.27 4.39 9.75
N THR A 471 22.43 3.17 10.21
CA THR A 471 22.48 2.01 9.32
C THR A 471 21.12 1.37 9.26
N ALA A 472 20.73 0.95 8.07
CA ALA A 472 19.51 0.18 7.88
C ALA A 472 19.86 -1.31 7.85
N THR A 473 18.84 -2.15 7.93
CA THR A 473 19.03 -3.59 8.04
C THR A 473 18.04 -4.31 7.13
N ASP A 474 18.60 -5.03 6.15
CA ASP A 474 17.87 -6.05 5.42
C ASP A 474 17.77 -7.28 6.34
N SER A 475 16.61 -7.92 6.42
CA SER A 475 16.42 -9.09 7.30
C SER A 475 15.68 -10.22 6.62
N SER A 476 16.05 -11.44 7.00
CA SER A 476 15.40 -12.67 6.58
C SER A 476 15.10 -13.52 7.82
N ALA A 477 13.84 -13.80 8.06
CA ALA A 477 13.38 -14.64 9.16
C ALA A 477 12.63 -15.87 8.61
N TYR A 478 12.87 -17.00 9.25
CA TYR A 478 12.25 -18.28 8.94
C TYR A 478 11.85 -18.99 10.25
N GLN A 479 10.64 -19.52 10.30
CA GLN A 479 10.16 -20.35 11.39
C GLN A 479 9.38 -21.54 10.84
N ARG A 480 9.58 -22.71 11.45
CA ARG A 480 8.76 -23.91 11.22
C ARG A 480 8.37 -24.57 12.52
N ASP A 481 7.07 -24.74 12.68
CA ASP A 481 6.47 -25.45 13.80
C ASP A 481 5.75 -26.70 13.29
N SER A 482 6.11 -27.86 13.84
CA SER A 482 5.41 -29.11 13.53
C SER A 482 4.92 -29.79 14.79
N SER A 483 3.72 -30.36 14.72
CA SER A 483 3.13 -31.11 15.82
C SER A 483 2.46 -32.37 15.30
N LYS A 484 2.61 -33.45 16.07
CA LYS A 484 1.97 -34.74 15.78
C LYS A 484 1.42 -35.29 17.07
N HIS A 485 0.15 -35.64 17.09
CA HIS A 485 -0.42 -36.35 18.23
C HIS A 485 -1.40 -37.43 17.81
N ASN A 486 -1.43 -38.50 18.58
CA ASN A 486 -2.44 -39.55 18.49
C ASN A 486 -2.87 -39.96 19.91
N VAL A 487 -3.61 -41.07 20.02
CA VAL A 487 -4.09 -41.60 21.31
C VAL A 487 -2.98 -41.99 22.31
N ALA A 488 -1.75 -42.23 21.86
CA ALA A 488 -0.66 -42.75 22.69
C ALA A 488 0.57 -41.84 22.76
N TYR A 489 0.72 -40.91 21.82
CA TYR A 489 1.96 -40.16 21.59
C TYR A 489 1.65 -38.71 21.22
N GLN A 490 2.53 -37.80 21.64
CA GLN A 490 2.59 -36.42 21.18
C GLN A 490 4.05 -36.01 20.96
N GLY A 491 4.29 -35.24 19.90
CA GLY A 491 5.57 -34.65 19.57
C GLY A 491 5.39 -33.25 19.00
N GLN A 492 6.35 -32.37 19.31
CA GLN A 492 6.47 -31.01 18.80
C GLN A 492 7.92 -30.75 18.39
N ASP A 493 8.11 -30.05 17.29
CA ASP A 493 9.41 -29.64 16.77
C ASP A 493 9.30 -28.18 16.34
N HIS A 494 10.19 -27.33 16.84
CA HIS A 494 10.23 -25.89 16.61
C HIS A 494 11.62 -25.54 16.09
N ARG A 495 11.70 -24.90 14.93
CA ARG A 495 12.98 -24.48 14.34
C ARG A 495 12.85 -23.09 13.75
N GLY A 496 13.91 -22.32 13.81
CA GLY A 496 13.93 -21.03 13.15
C GLY A 496 15.33 -20.51 12.89
N GLN A 497 15.38 -19.49 12.06
CA GLN A 497 16.59 -18.79 11.68
C GLN A 497 16.25 -17.32 11.45
N ILE A 498 17.14 -16.44 11.91
CA ILE A 498 17.10 -15.01 11.59
C ILE A 498 18.49 -14.62 11.12
N ASP A 499 18.55 -14.00 9.95
CA ASP A 499 19.75 -13.39 9.39
C ASP A 499 19.45 -11.92 9.06
N THR A 500 20.42 -11.06 9.33
CA THR A 500 20.36 -9.64 9.00
C THR A 500 21.59 -9.23 8.20
N THR A 501 21.44 -8.32 7.24
CA THR A 501 22.54 -7.69 6.51
C THR A 501 22.40 -6.19 6.59
N GLU A 502 23.49 -5.49 6.91
CA GLU A 502 23.47 -4.04 7.04
C GLU A 502 23.49 -3.33 5.68
N ARG A 503 22.76 -2.20 5.62
CA ARG A 503 22.79 -1.22 4.54
C ARG A 503 23.30 0.13 5.05
N GLN A 504 24.31 0.64 4.36
CA GLN A 504 24.98 1.90 4.65
C GLN A 504 24.61 2.97 3.63
N SER A 505 24.70 4.24 4.02
CA SER A 505 24.55 5.36 3.10
C SER A 505 25.73 5.44 2.12
N THR A 506 25.44 5.76 0.86
CA THR A 506 26.43 5.88 -0.20
C THR A 506 26.54 7.32 -0.71
N PHE A 507 27.77 7.76 -0.95
CA PHE A 507 28.06 9.09 -1.48
C PHE A 507 29.00 8.97 -2.67
N SER A 508 28.55 9.44 -3.83
CA SER A 508 29.32 9.49 -5.07
C SER A 508 29.63 10.95 -5.43
N GLY A 509 30.92 11.26 -5.58
CA GLY A 509 31.43 12.61 -5.78
C GLY A 509 32.20 13.16 -4.57
N PRO A 510 32.75 14.38 -4.65
CA PRO A 510 33.36 15.04 -3.51
C PRO A 510 32.36 15.22 -2.35
N LEU A 511 32.76 14.89 -1.12
CA LEU A 511 31.93 15.07 0.07
C LEU A 511 32.61 16.00 1.07
N ALA A 512 31.89 17.02 1.52
CA ALA A 512 32.29 17.91 2.61
C ALA A 512 31.28 17.82 3.76
N ILE A 513 31.77 17.61 4.97
CA ILE A 513 30.94 17.49 6.17
C ILE A 513 31.38 18.56 7.18
N ALA A 514 30.42 19.34 7.67
CA ALA A 514 30.60 20.29 8.75
C ALA A 514 29.48 20.07 9.77
N ALA A 515 29.83 19.52 10.94
CA ALA A 515 28.89 19.26 12.02
C ALA A 515 29.39 19.90 13.32
N ALA A 516 28.71 20.93 13.80
CA ALA A 516 29.16 21.65 14.99
C ALA A 516 29.05 20.80 16.28
N GLY A 517 28.09 19.87 16.31
CA GLY A 517 27.86 18.90 17.39
C GLY A 517 28.63 17.58 17.24
N GLY A 518 29.48 17.43 16.22
CA GLY A 518 30.20 16.19 15.91
C GLY A 518 29.44 15.27 14.95
N ILE A 519 29.99 14.07 14.72
CA ILE A 519 29.45 13.10 13.75
C ILE A 519 29.31 11.74 14.44
N THR A 520 28.20 11.04 14.22
CA THR A 520 28.05 9.63 14.58
C THR A 520 27.91 8.79 13.32
N VAL A 521 28.61 7.67 13.27
CA VAL A 521 28.50 6.69 12.19
C VAL A 521 28.22 5.32 12.77
N GLY A 522 27.07 4.76 12.43
CA GLY A 522 26.77 3.36 12.67
C GLY A 522 27.55 2.47 11.70
N ILE A 523 28.07 1.34 12.20
CA ILE A 523 28.79 0.35 11.40
C ILE A 523 28.46 -1.06 11.85
N GLY A 524 28.18 -1.92 10.90
CA GLY A 524 27.86 -3.31 11.10
C GLY A 524 29.08 -4.03 11.64
N GLN A 525 28.97 -4.64 12.81
CA GLN A 525 30.07 -5.37 13.42
C GLN A 525 29.71 -6.85 13.49
N LYS A 526 30.58 -7.69 12.91
CA LYS A 526 30.42 -9.14 12.96
C LYS A 526 30.91 -9.69 14.28
N GLU A 527 30.37 -10.84 14.69
CA GLU A 527 30.80 -11.50 15.93
C GLU A 527 32.33 -11.75 15.92
N GLY A 528 33.01 -11.26 16.97
CA GLY A 528 34.46 -11.38 17.13
C GLY A 528 35.31 -10.42 16.30
N GLU A 529 34.69 -9.55 15.49
CA GLU A 529 35.38 -8.49 14.75
C GLU A 529 35.70 -7.28 15.65
N THR A 530 36.79 -6.58 15.37
CA THR A 530 37.10 -5.29 16.01
C THR A 530 36.50 -4.13 15.23
N GLN A 531 36.23 -3.00 15.89
CA GLN A 531 35.72 -1.79 15.23
C GLN A 531 36.56 -1.36 14.02
N ALA A 532 37.90 -1.41 14.12
CA ALA A 532 38.78 -1.05 13.01
C ALA A 532 38.66 -2.00 11.80
N GLN A 533 38.41 -3.28 12.05
CA GLN A 533 38.14 -4.27 10.99
C GLN A 533 36.78 -4.01 10.32
N ALA A 534 35.75 -3.69 11.12
CA ALA A 534 34.42 -3.33 10.60
C ALA A 534 34.48 -2.10 9.69
N ILE A 535 35.18 -1.04 10.11
CA ILE A 535 35.39 0.18 9.29
C ILE A 535 36.10 -0.16 7.97
N ALA A 536 37.19 -0.93 8.03
CA ALA A 536 37.94 -1.33 6.83
C ALA A 536 37.09 -2.20 5.89
N ARG A 537 36.25 -3.09 6.44
CA ARG A 537 35.32 -3.90 5.66
C ARG A 537 34.29 -3.01 4.95
N ALA A 538 33.63 -2.11 5.68
CA ALA A 538 32.63 -1.20 5.12
C ALA A 538 33.20 -0.38 3.97
N ALA A 539 34.43 0.11 4.10
CA ALA A 539 35.12 0.87 3.06
C ALA A 539 35.52 0.06 1.81
N THR A 540 35.80 -1.24 1.97
CA THR A 540 36.22 -2.11 0.84
C THR A 540 35.04 -2.78 0.15
N ALA A 541 33.92 -2.95 0.84
CA ALA A 541 32.72 -3.58 0.31
C ALA A 541 32.04 -2.72 -0.77
N ASN A 542 32.15 -1.39 -0.68
CA ASN A 542 31.56 -0.47 -1.65
C ASN A 542 32.45 0.77 -1.88
N PRO A 543 32.96 1.01 -3.12
CA PRO A 543 33.77 2.19 -3.42
C PRO A 543 33.08 3.53 -3.10
N SER A 544 31.75 3.62 -3.19
CA SER A 544 30.97 4.81 -2.79
C SER A 544 30.79 4.97 -1.27
N SER A 545 31.33 4.03 -0.48
CA SER A 545 31.45 4.13 0.99
C SER A 545 32.86 4.53 1.43
N GLY A 546 33.73 4.98 0.50
CA GLY A 546 35.09 5.45 0.81
C GLY A 546 35.13 6.64 1.78
N TRP A 547 34.03 7.39 1.90
CA TRP A 547 33.87 8.45 2.88
C TRP A 547 33.99 7.95 4.33
N ILE A 548 33.51 6.74 4.63
CA ILE A 548 33.59 6.12 5.96
C ILE A 548 35.06 5.97 6.38
N TYR A 549 35.90 5.51 5.45
CA TYR A 549 37.34 5.37 5.70
C TYR A 549 38.03 6.72 5.91
N ALA A 550 37.62 7.74 5.14
CA ALA A 550 38.18 9.09 5.26
C ALA A 550 37.95 9.69 6.66
N LEU A 551 36.87 9.30 7.34
CA LEU A 551 36.52 9.73 8.70
C LEU A 551 37.22 8.96 9.82
N GLN A 552 37.94 7.86 9.53
CA GLN A 552 38.50 6.95 10.56
C GLN A 552 39.39 7.66 11.60
N ASN A 553 40.11 8.72 11.20
CA ASN A 553 41.05 9.43 12.06
C ASN A 553 40.52 10.80 12.52
N ASP A 554 39.26 11.12 12.24
CA ASP A 554 38.66 12.38 12.68
C ASP A 554 38.22 12.26 14.16
N PRO A 555 38.76 13.10 15.07
CA PRO A 555 38.42 13.03 16.50
C PRO A 555 37.00 13.48 16.82
N THR A 556 36.29 14.09 15.86
CA THR A 556 34.89 14.52 16.01
C THR A 556 33.89 13.41 15.71
N VAL A 557 34.37 12.26 15.22
CA VAL A 557 33.55 11.11 14.82
C VAL A 557 33.44 10.10 15.95
N ALA A 558 32.21 9.80 16.35
CA ALA A 558 31.85 8.71 17.24
C ALA A 558 31.34 7.51 16.42
N TRP A 559 31.86 6.32 16.72
CA TRP A 559 31.50 5.09 16.00
C TRP A 559 30.55 4.25 16.86
N GLN A 560 29.41 3.86 16.30
CA GLN A 560 28.44 2.98 16.93
C GLN A 560 28.42 1.61 16.24
N SER A 561 28.58 0.54 17.00
CA SER A 561 28.51 -0.82 16.49
C SER A 561 27.04 -1.25 16.36
N VAL A 562 26.67 -1.78 15.19
CA VAL A 562 25.38 -2.41 14.94
C VAL A 562 25.62 -3.90 14.75
N ASP A 563 25.11 -4.73 15.65
CA ASP A 563 25.36 -6.17 15.62
C ASP A 563 24.55 -6.82 14.49
N GLU A 564 25.25 -7.49 13.56
CA GLU A 564 24.59 -8.39 12.60
C GLU A 564 24.11 -9.64 13.34
N THR A 565 22.81 -9.94 13.24
CA THR A 565 22.19 -11.12 13.84
C THR A 565 22.24 -12.28 12.86
N HIS A 566 22.88 -13.38 13.26
CA HIS A 566 22.88 -14.67 12.58
C HIS A 566 22.57 -15.77 13.58
N THR A 567 21.28 -16.04 13.78
CA THR A 567 20.82 -16.96 14.83
C THR A 567 20.05 -18.11 14.23
N GLN A 568 20.32 -19.32 14.73
CA GLN A 568 19.59 -20.53 14.39
C GLN A 568 19.23 -21.27 15.67
N TRP A 569 18.01 -21.78 15.76
CA TRP A 569 17.58 -22.57 16.90
C TRP A 569 16.73 -23.78 16.48
N HIS A 570 16.72 -24.78 17.35
CA HIS A 570 16.03 -26.03 17.15
C HIS A 570 15.63 -26.62 18.51
N GLU A 571 14.33 -26.77 18.74
CA GLU A 571 13.77 -27.34 19.95
C GLU A 571 12.85 -28.51 19.61
N HIS A 572 12.98 -29.61 20.36
CA HIS A 572 12.22 -30.83 20.10
C HIS A 572 11.71 -31.44 21.40
N HIS A 573 10.41 -31.73 21.45
CA HIS A 573 9.72 -32.30 22.60
C HIS A 573 8.89 -33.51 22.21
N GLU A 574 9.02 -34.61 22.94
CA GLU A 574 8.22 -35.82 22.74
C GLU A 574 7.73 -36.40 24.08
N GLY A 575 6.56 -37.07 24.05
CA GLY A 575 6.06 -37.78 25.22
C GLY A 575 4.92 -38.76 24.91
N LEU A 576 4.79 -39.78 25.76
CA LEU A 576 3.65 -40.68 25.75
C LEU A 576 2.45 -40.03 26.45
N ARG A 577 1.28 -40.10 25.83
CA ARG A 577 0.02 -39.73 26.48
C ARG A 577 -0.41 -40.86 27.42
N ARG A 578 -0.52 -40.59 28.72
CA ARG A 578 -1.00 -41.59 29.69
C ARG A 578 -2.39 -42.08 29.27
N ARG A 579 -2.51 -43.36 28.91
CA ARG A 579 -3.80 -44.04 28.81
C ARG A 579 -4.51 -43.91 30.16
N GLY A 580 -5.57 -43.11 30.23
CA GLY A 580 -6.47 -43.10 31.35
C GLY A 580 -7.12 -44.48 31.48
N HIS A 581 -6.55 -45.37 32.29
CA HIS A 581 -7.32 -46.45 32.86
C HIS A 581 -8.41 -45.82 33.73
N HIS A 582 -9.68 -45.97 33.34
CA HIS A 582 -10.79 -45.76 34.25
C HIS A 582 -10.60 -46.70 35.45
N ARG A 583 -10.06 -46.16 36.54
CA ARG A 583 -10.39 -46.62 37.89
C ARG A 583 -11.17 -45.51 38.56
N ARG A 584 -12.44 -45.81 38.85
CA ARG A 584 -13.18 -45.16 39.94
C ARG A 584 -12.34 -45.34 41.21
N ASP A 585 -12.17 -44.26 41.97
CA ASP A 585 -12.37 -44.18 43.43
C ASP A 585 -11.85 -42.82 43.93
N VAL A 586 -12.76 -41.91 44.31
CA VAL A 586 -13.12 -41.49 45.69
C VAL A 586 -12.06 -40.60 46.39
N LEU A 587 -12.40 -39.31 46.43
CA LEU A 587 -12.22 -38.29 47.48
C LEU A 587 -11.20 -38.56 48.62
N HIS A 588 -10.26 -37.62 48.83
CA HIS A 588 -10.29 -36.59 49.89
C HIS A 588 -8.96 -35.81 49.99
N GLY A 589 -9.02 -34.48 50.21
CA GLY A 589 -7.92 -33.70 50.84
C GLY A 589 -7.41 -32.45 50.11
N TRP A 590 -8.12 -31.32 50.26
CA TRP A 590 -7.75 -29.91 49.98
C TRP A 590 -6.60 -29.37 50.89
N PRO A 591 -6.14 -28.06 50.91
CA PRO A 591 -6.49 -26.85 50.12
C PRO A 591 -5.34 -25.86 49.68
N SER A 592 -5.69 -25.02 48.67
CA SER A 592 -5.45 -23.57 48.42
C SER A 592 -4.18 -22.79 48.86
N LYS A 593 -3.59 -22.00 47.94
CA LYS A 593 -3.53 -20.50 47.88
C LYS A 593 -2.61 -19.99 46.74
N ARG A 594 -3.18 -19.35 45.69
CA ARG A 594 -3.00 -17.94 45.21
C ARG A 594 -1.60 -17.29 45.27
N ALA A 595 -1.09 -16.88 44.10
CA ALA A 595 -0.78 -15.49 43.66
C ALA A 595 -0.08 -15.52 42.27
N ARG A 596 -0.71 -15.05 41.19
CA ARG A 596 -0.48 -13.76 40.47
C ARG A 596 0.90 -13.58 39.78
N SER A 597 0.92 -13.70 38.45
CA SER A 597 1.54 -12.79 37.47
C SER A 597 0.59 -12.80 36.27
N GLY A 598 0.15 -11.68 35.68
CA GLY A 598 0.91 -10.50 35.30
C GLY A 598 0.91 -10.49 33.78
N ASP A 599 0.09 -9.61 33.22
CA ASP A 599 -0.32 -9.45 31.82
C ASP A 599 0.78 -8.80 30.95
N ASP A 600 0.47 -8.66 29.65
CA ASP A 600 1.15 -7.98 28.54
C ASP A 600 1.96 -8.93 27.62
N GLY A 601 1.53 -9.30 26.42
CA GLY A 601 0.48 -8.70 25.58
C GLY A 601 1.02 -7.55 24.74
N ARG A 602 1.95 -7.82 23.81
CA ARG A 602 2.22 -6.92 22.68
C ARG A 602 2.04 -7.67 21.37
N ARG A 603 1.01 -7.22 20.64
CA ARG A 603 0.88 -7.34 19.20
C ARG A 603 1.96 -6.45 18.59
N CYS A 604 2.70 -6.96 17.63
CA CYS A 604 3.41 -6.09 16.69
C CYS A 604 2.46 -5.87 15.51
N LEU A 605 2.04 -4.60 15.39
CA LEU A 605 1.80 -3.94 14.11
C LEU A 605 3.14 -3.73 13.43
#